data_AF-A0A087N5Y4-F1
#
_entry.id   AF-A0A087N5Y4-F1
#
_cell.length_a   1.000
_cell.length_b   1.000
_cell.length_c   1.000
_cell.angle_alpha   90.00
_cell.angle_beta   90.00
_cell.angle_gamma   90.00
#
_symmetry.space_group_name_H-M   'P 1'
#
loop_
_entity.id
_entity.type
_entity.pdbx_description
1 polymer ?
#
loop_
_entity_poly.entity_id
_entity_poly.type
_entity_poly.pdbx_seq_one_letter_code
_entity_poly.pdbx_strand_id
1 'polypeptide(L)'
;MNDYFYRGAMMKCFTEAQQIAATSTDADEQTLAAKYLTLFEEYEYDKYPKITHYLERQSIERADESYEDLDEVQFIRTHTDEAEFKACIAQLEQRAKEGTANERAASFVVQGELFILAHHYPEAVHCFQQAIAANPNKGLYWGLTGQTMHRFGWMPFDALGFLEQAIQLDPKNPRWQWNQALVLIQLAKDLQEPAFLANAAVTLEDALTYCREEQASLKAAIQTTYDEMENYVFS
;
A
#
# COMPACT_ATOMS: atom_id res chain seq x y z
N MET A 1 6.71 -0.01 20.76
CA MET A 1 7.14 -0.85 19.61
C MET A 1 6.17 -1.99 19.31
N ASN A 2 5.95 -2.96 20.22
CA ASN A 2 5.06 -4.10 19.94
C ASN A 2 3.65 -3.71 19.46
N ASP A 3 3.05 -2.66 20.05
CA ASP A 3 1.75 -2.14 19.60
C ASP A 3 1.78 -1.76 18.11
N TYR A 4 2.77 -0.96 17.69
CA TYR A 4 2.93 -0.59 16.29
C TYR A 4 3.18 -1.79 15.39
N PHE A 5 4.00 -2.74 15.83
CA PHE A 5 4.30 -3.95 15.08
C PHE A 5 3.04 -4.76 14.77
N TYR A 6 2.27 -5.12 15.80
CA TYR A 6 1.08 -5.95 15.61
C TYR A 6 -0.07 -5.22 14.90
N ARG A 7 -0.09 -3.87 14.94
CA ARG A 7 -1.02 -3.03 14.18
C ARG A 7 -0.65 -2.82 12.72
N GLY A 8 0.48 -3.37 12.26
CA GLY A 8 0.93 -3.17 10.88
C GLY A 8 1.57 -1.81 10.60
N ALA A 9 1.96 -1.06 11.64
CA ALA A 9 2.61 0.24 11.55
C ALA A 9 4.13 0.09 11.60
N MET A 10 4.70 -0.54 10.56
CA MET A 10 6.09 -0.97 10.51
C MET A 10 7.09 0.19 10.57
N MET A 11 6.82 1.29 9.87
CA MET A 11 7.68 2.47 9.85
C MET A 11 7.65 3.21 11.19
N LYS A 12 6.49 3.32 11.84
CA LYS A 12 6.41 3.83 13.22
C LYS A 12 7.15 2.93 14.20
N CYS A 13 7.00 1.61 14.08
CA CYS A 13 7.74 0.66 14.91
C CYS A 13 9.26 0.85 14.76
N PHE A 14 9.73 0.95 13.52
CA PHE A 14 11.14 1.18 13.20
C PHE A 14 11.66 2.52 13.74
N THR A 15 10.91 3.61 13.54
CA THR A 15 11.28 4.94 14.04
C THR A 15 11.36 4.97 15.57
N GLU A 16 10.40 4.35 16.25
CA GLU A 16 10.40 4.22 17.71
C GLU A 16 11.62 3.40 18.19
N ALA A 17 11.96 2.32 17.47
CA ALA A 17 13.13 1.50 17.79
C ALA A 17 14.44 2.30 17.64
N GLN A 18 14.60 3.10 16.58
CA GLN A 18 15.74 4.00 16.41
C GLN A 18 15.84 4.99 17.57
N GLN A 19 14.71 5.59 17.98
CA GLN A 19 14.67 6.54 19.09
C GLN A 19 15.08 5.88 20.41
N ILE A 20 14.50 4.73 20.76
CA ILE A 20 14.82 4.01 21.99
C ILE A 20 16.29 3.59 22.03
N ALA A 21 16.83 3.08 20.92
CA ALA A 21 18.23 2.72 20.82
C ALA A 21 19.17 3.92 21.04
N ALA A 22 18.75 5.13 20.66
CA ALA A 22 19.52 6.35 20.83
C ALA A 22 19.37 6.99 22.22
N THR A 23 18.20 6.88 22.86
CA THR A 23 17.86 7.70 24.03
C THR A 23 17.54 6.95 25.32
N SER A 24 17.10 5.70 25.25
CA SER A 24 16.71 4.95 26.46
C SER A 24 17.94 4.51 27.26
N THR A 25 17.82 4.49 28.58
CA THR A 25 18.81 3.89 29.50
C THR A 25 18.37 2.53 30.04
N ASP A 26 17.17 2.07 29.68
CA ASP A 26 16.64 0.77 30.07
C ASP A 26 17.19 -0.33 29.14
N ALA A 27 17.84 -1.34 29.72
CA ALA A 27 18.50 -2.39 28.96
C ALA A 27 17.53 -3.33 28.23
N ASP A 28 16.33 -3.54 28.78
CA ASP A 28 15.31 -4.39 28.18
C ASP A 28 14.69 -3.67 26.97
N GLU A 29 14.43 -2.37 27.09
CA GLU A 29 13.95 -1.54 25.98
C GLU A 29 14.97 -1.47 24.83
N GLN A 30 16.26 -1.26 25.14
CA GLN A 30 17.34 -1.28 24.15
C GLN A 30 17.45 -2.64 23.45
N THR A 31 17.33 -3.73 24.21
CA THR A 31 17.39 -5.10 23.65
C THR A 31 16.22 -5.35 22.70
N LEU A 32 15.01 -4.91 23.05
CA LEU A 32 13.85 -5.01 22.18
C LEU A 32 13.98 -4.14 20.93
N ALA A 33 14.48 -2.91 21.07
CA ALA A 33 14.72 -2.01 19.95
C ALA A 33 15.72 -2.61 18.95
N ALA A 34 16.83 -3.19 19.45
CA ALA A 34 17.81 -3.85 18.60
C ALA A 34 17.19 -4.99 17.76
N LYS A 35 16.28 -5.79 18.34
CA LYS A 35 15.56 -6.85 17.60
C LYS A 35 14.75 -6.28 16.44
N TYR A 36 14.01 -5.19 16.65
CA TYR A 36 13.23 -4.56 15.60
C TYR A 36 14.10 -3.90 14.53
N LEU A 37 15.21 -3.26 14.92
CA LEU A 37 16.16 -2.71 13.96
C LEU A 37 16.77 -3.80 13.08
N THR A 38 17.16 -4.94 13.65
CA THR A 38 17.63 -6.10 12.86
C THR A 38 16.52 -6.64 11.96
N LEU A 39 15.29 -6.78 12.47
CA LEU A 39 14.16 -7.27 11.66
C LEU A 39 13.90 -6.37 10.45
N PHE A 40 14.04 -5.06 10.60
CA PHE A 40 13.69 -4.10 9.55
C PHE A 40 14.86 -3.68 8.65
N GLU A 41 16.08 -4.18 8.90
CA GLU A 41 17.29 -3.80 8.16
C GLU A 41 17.14 -4.02 6.64
N GLU A 42 16.48 -5.10 6.21
CA GLU A 42 16.32 -5.47 4.80
C GLU A 42 15.28 -4.63 4.04
N TYR A 43 14.38 -3.93 4.74
CA TYR A 43 13.27 -3.17 4.13
C TYR A 43 13.64 -1.73 3.81
N GLU A 44 14.78 -1.26 4.32
CA GLU A 44 15.35 0.06 4.02
C GLU A 44 14.35 1.24 4.17
N TYR A 45 13.47 1.22 5.18
CA TYR A 45 12.43 2.25 5.37
C TYR A 45 12.97 3.70 5.41
N ASP A 46 14.21 3.90 5.85
CA ASP A 46 14.89 5.20 5.84
C ASP A 46 15.05 5.79 4.42
N LYS A 47 15.02 4.95 3.38
CA LYS A 47 15.16 5.35 1.98
C LYS A 47 13.83 5.67 1.32
N TYR A 48 12.69 5.43 1.99
CA TYR A 48 11.39 5.70 1.41
C TYR A 48 11.26 7.21 1.13
N PRO A 49 10.64 7.60 -0.01
CA PRO A 49 10.37 9.01 -0.29
C PRO A 49 9.59 9.66 0.86
N LYS A 50 10.05 10.83 1.30
CA LYS A 50 9.43 11.54 2.41
C LYS A 50 8.19 12.29 1.93
N ILE A 51 7.06 12.06 2.59
CA ILE A 51 5.87 12.90 2.43
C ILE A 51 6.26 14.34 2.75
N THR A 52 5.99 15.24 1.80
CA THR A 52 6.37 16.66 1.89
C THR A 52 5.24 17.53 2.44
N HIS A 53 3.98 17.14 2.23
CA HIS A 53 2.80 17.80 2.78
C HIS A 53 1.57 16.88 2.71
N TYR A 54 0.56 17.15 3.53
CA TYR A 54 -0.65 16.30 3.69
C TYR A 54 -1.92 16.91 3.08
N LEU A 55 -1.80 18.02 2.34
CA LEU A 55 -2.96 18.78 1.82
C LEU A 55 -3.32 18.43 0.37
N GLU A 56 -2.59 17.51 -0.26
CA GLU A 56 -2.93 17.07 -1.62
C GLU A 56 -4.28 16.36 -1.63
N ARG A 57 -5.09 16.66 -2.66
CA ARG A 57 -6.38 15.99 -2.86
C ARG A 57 -6.15 14.51 -3.18
N GLN A 58 -6.59 13.65 -2.27
CA GLN A 58 -6.54 12.20 -2.44
C GLN A 58 -7.57 11.71 -3.46
N SER A 59 -7.30 10.55 -4.05
CA SER A 59 -8.18 9.93 -5.03
C SER A 59 -9.38 9.28 -4.36
N ILE A 60 -10.53 9.36 -5.00
CA ILE A 60 -11.77 8.79 -4.49
C ILE A 60 -12.10 7.57 -5.35
N GLU A 61 -12.13 6.40 -4.72
CA GLU A 61 -12.55 5.18 -5.37
C GLU A 61 -14.04 5.26 -5.75
N ARG A 62 -14.38 4.88 -6.97
CA ARG A 62 -15.75 4.90 -7.47
C ARG A 62 -16.53 3.63 -7.07
N ALA A 63 -17.84 3.64 -7.34
CA ALA A 63 -18.73 2.52 -7.06
C ALA A 63 -18.33 1.22 -7.80
N ASP A 64 -17.70 1.35 -8.96
CA ASP A 64 -17.17 0.25 -9.77
C ASP A 64 -15.74 -0.16 -9.38
N GLU A 65 -15.27 0.29 -8.21
CA GLU A 65 -13.94 0.01 -7.66
C GLU A 65 -12.78 0.58 -8.49
N SER A 66 -13.06 1.51 -9.43
CA SER A 66 -12.05 2.22 -10.20
C SER A 66 -11.61 3.53 -9.53
N TYR A 67 -10.45 4.05 -9.95
CA TYR A 67 -9.99 5.39 -9.64
C TYR A 67 -9.90 6.21 -10.91
N GLU A 68 -10.22 7.51 -10.83
CA GLU A 68 -10.09 8.45 -11.97
C GLU A 68 -8.67 8.49 -12.54
N ASP A 69 -7.66 8.38 -11.67
CA ASP A 69 -6.25 8.32 -12.04
C ASP A 69 -5.92 7.14 -12.99
N LEU A 70 -6.81 6.15 -13.09
CA LEU A 70 -6.63 4.93 -13.90
C LEU A 70 -7.52 4.90 -15.16
N ASP A 71 -8.25 5.97 -15.48
CA ASP A 71 -9.12 6.00 -16.66
C ASP A 71 -8.34 5.84 -17.98
N GLU A 72 -7.12 6.40 -18.04
CA GLU A 72 -6.22 6.27 -19.20
C GLU A 72 -5.83 4.81 -19.46
N VAL A 73 -5.78 3.96 -18.42
CA VAL A 73 -5.53 2.51 -18.57
C VAL A 73 -6.67 1.87 -19.38
N GLN A 74 -7.93 2.16 -19.03
CA GLN A 74 -9.07 1.59 -19.74
C GLN A 74 -9.13 2.08 -21.19
N PHE A 75 -8.85 3.36 -21.41
CA PHE A 75 -8.74 3.92 -22.75
C PHE A 75 -7.69 3.17 -23.58
N ILE A 76 -6.47 3.00 -23.08
CA ILE A 76 -5.38 2.31 -23.78
C ILE A 76 -5.77 0.86 -24.10
N ARG A 77 -6.35 0.13 -23.14
CA ARG A 77 -6.76 -1.28 -23.33
C ARG A 77 -7.82 -1.49 -24.42
N THR A 78 -8.60 -0.46 -24.74
CA THR A 78 -9.65 -0.54 -25.76
C THR A 78 -9.13 -0.35 -27.18
N HIS A 79 -7.89 0.08 -27.35
CA HIS A 79 -7.26 0.20 -28.66
C HIS A 79 -6.90 -1.18 -29.20
N THR A 80 -7.49 -1.53 -30.34
CA THR A 80 -7.18 -2.77 -31.06
C THR A 80 -6.16 -2.55 -32.18
N ASP A 81 -5.91 -1.30 -32.56
CA ASP A 81 -4.87 -0.92 -33.51
C ASP A 81 -3.50 -0.84 -32.83
N GLU A 82 -2.52 -1.56 -33.39
CA GLU A 82 -1.18 -1.66 -32.82
C GLU A 82 -0.42 -0.32 -32.88
N ALA A 83 -0.65 0.51 -33.89
CA ALA A 83 0.03 1.79 -34.03
C ALA A 83 -0.50 2.81 -33.01
N GLU A 84 -1.81 2.85 -32.80
CA GLU A 84 -2.44 3.69 -31.77
C GLU A 84 -2.01 3.28 -30.36
N PHE A 85 -1.97 1.97 -30.07
CA PHE A 85 -1.47 1.46 -28.79
C PHE A 85 -0.01 1.91 -28.56
N LYS A 86 0.88 1.71 -29.54
CA LYS A 86 2.29 2.14 -29.44
C LYS A 86 2.42 3.65 -29.25
N ALA A 87 1.58 4.44 -29.92
CA ALA A 87 1.57 5.89 -29.75
C ALA A 87 1.18 6.29 -28.31
N CYS A 88 0.21 5.61 -27.70
CA CYS A 88 -0.15 5.83 -26.29
C CYS A 88 1.00 5.49 -25.35
N ILE A 89 1.67 4.35 -25.55
CA ILE A 89 2.84 3.98 -24.73
C ILE A 89 3.97 5.02 -24.87
N ALA A 90 4.27 5.48 -26.08
CA ALA A 90 5.28 6.51 -26.30
C ALA A 90 4.94 7.84 -25.61
N GLN A 91 3.66 8.21 -25.56
CA GLN A 91 3.20 9.41 -24.84
C GLN A 91 3.35 9.24 -23.32
N LEU A 92 3.08 8.06 -22.77
CA LEU A 92 3.34 7.77 -21.36
C LEU A 92 4.84 7.89 -21.05
N GLU A 93 5.70 7.25 -21.84
CA GLU A 93 7.16 7.34 -21.65
C GLU A 93 7.66 8.79 -21.72
N GLN A 94 7.16 9.58 -22.67
CA GLN A 94 7.50 10.99 -22.77
C GLN A 94 7.02 11.78 -21.54
N ARG A 95 5.78 11.57 -21.09
CA ARG A 95 5.21 12.24 -19.89
C ARG A 95 6.01 11.88 -18.64
N ALA A 96 6.40 10.63 -18.48
CA ALA A 96 7.24 10.15 -17.37
C ALA A 96 8.63 10.80 -17.35
N LYS A 97 9.16 11.20 -18.51
CA LYS A 97 10.48 11.84 -18.64
C LYS A 97 10.44 13.36 -18.51
N GLU A 98 9.48 14.00 -19.16
CA GLU A 98 9.49 15.45 -19.42
C GLU A 98 8.39 16.21 -18.67
N GLY A 99 7.40 15.50 -18.11
CA GLY A 99 6.28 16.11 -17.39
C GLY A 99 6.66 16.75 -16.06
N THR A 100 5.72 17.52 -15.52
CA THR A 100 5.75 17.97 -14.12
C THR A 100 5.77 16.77 -13.16
N ALA A 101 6.07 17.01 -11.87
CA ALA A 101 6.05 15.97 -10.85
C ALA A 101 4.75 15.13 -10.87
N ASN A 102 3.59 15.79 -10.96
CA ASN A 102 2.29 15.12 -10.97
C ASN A 102 2.02 14.39 -12.29
N GLU A 103 2.39 14.97 -13.43
CA GLU A 103 2.23 14.31 -14.73
C GLU A 103 3.11 13.07 -14.84
N ARG A 104 4.35 13.13 -14.34
CA ARG A 104 5.24 11.98 -14.27
C ARG A 104 4.65 10.89 -13.37
N ALA A 105 4.20 11.26 -12.18
CA ALA A 105 3.60 10.31 -11.24
C ALA A 105 2.36 9.63 -11.81
N ALA A 106 1.44 10.40 -12.40
CA ALA A 106 0.26 9.86 -13.08
C ALA A 106 0.65 8.92 -14.24
N SER A 107 1.65 9.30 -15.04
CA SER A 107 2.13 8.44 -16.13
C SER A 107 2.68 7.10 -15.62
N PHE A 108 3.51 7.13 -14.59
CA PHE A 108 4.06 5.91 -13.99
C PHE A 108 2.98 5.01 -13.41
N VAL A 109 1.93 5.58 -12.81
CA VAL A 109 0.79 4.79 -12.31
C VAL A 109 0.05 4.09 -13.43
N VAL A 110 -0.23 4.78 -14.54
CA VAL A 110 -0.86 4.16 -15.72
C VAL A 110 0.03 3.05 -16.29
N GLN A 111 1.34 3.27 -16.40
CA GLN A 111 2.29 2.25 -16.85
C GLN A 111 2.31 1.04 -15.89
N GLY A 112 2.29 1.28 -14.57
CA GLY A 112 2.25 0.23 -13.56
C GLY A 112 1.02 -0.67 -13.71
N GLU A 113 -0.16 -0.09 -13.85
CA GLU A 113 -1.39 -0.84 -14.09
C GLU A 113 -1.38 -1.62 -15.41
N LEU A 114 -0.80 -1.06 -16.48
CA LEU A 114 -0.61 -1.79 -17.73
C LEU A 114 0.32 -3.01 -17.55
N PHE A 115 1.36 -2.89 -16.73
CA PHE A 115 2.22 -4.02 -16.37
C PHE A 115 1.50 -5.07 -15.51
N ILE A 116 0.62 -4.67 -14.59
CA ILE A 116 -0.26 -5.62 -13.85
C ILE A 116 -1.08 -6.45 -14.83
N LEU A 117 -1.69 -5.80 -15.82
CA LEU A 117 -2.51 -6.46 -16.84
C LEU A 117 -1.70 -7.38 -17.76
N ALA A 118 -0.41 -7.09 -17.94
CA ALA A 118 0.54 -7.94 -18.65
C ALA A 118 1.17 -9.02 -17.74
N HIS A 119 0.78 -9.13 -16.47
CA HIS A 119 1.35 -10.03 -15.47
C HIS A 119 2.85 -9.80 -15.16
N HIS A 120 3.34 -8.58 -15.39
CA HIS A 120 4.71 -8.15 -15.11
C HIS A 120 4.75 -7.38 -13.77
N TYR A 121 4.56 -8.11 -12.68
CA TYR A 121 4.36 -7.50 -11.36
C TYR A 121 5.59 -6.73 -10.83
N PRO A 122 6.84 -7.20 -11.00
CA PRO A 122 8.01 -6.43 -10.56
C PRO A 122 8.14 -5.08 -11.26
N GLU A 123 7.88 -5.02 -12.57
CA GLU A 123 7.86 -3.80 -13.35
C GLU A 123 6.72 -2.88 -12.92
N ALA A 124 5.55 -3.43 -12.57
CA ALA A 124 4.44 -2.66 -12.01
C ALA A 124 4.81 -1.99 -10.68
N VAL A 125 5.37 -2.76 -9.73
CA VAL A 125 5.84 -2.23 -8.44
C VAL A 125 6.91 -1.16 -8.66
N HIS A 126 7.85 -1.39 -9.58
CA HIS A 126 8.86 -0.39 -9.91
C HIS A 126 8.22 0.91 -10.43
N CYS A 127 7.24 0.82 -11.32
CA CYS A 127 6.52 1.99 -11.82
C CYS A 127 5.81 2.75 -10.69
N PHE A 128 5.10 2.06 -9.79
CA PHE A 128 4.47 2.73 -8.65
C PHE A 128 5.48 3.39 -7.71
N GLN A 129 6.64 2.78 -7.48
CA GLN A 129 7.73 3.41 -6.73
C GLN A 129 8.29 4.66 -7.42
N GLN A 130 8.40 4.65 -8.76
CA GLN A 130 8.75 5.88 -9.51
C GLN A 130 7.66 6.95 -9.39
N ALA A 131 6.38 6.56 -9.36
CA ALA A 131 5.29 7.49 -9.13
C ALA A 131 5.37 8.14 -7.74
N ILE A 132 5.66 7.36 -6.71
CA ILE A 132 5.90 7.85 -5.35
C ILE A 132 7.11 8.78 -5.29
N ALA A 133 8.22 8.44 -5.96
CA ALA A 133 9.40 9.29 -6.02
C ALA A 133 9.13 10.63 -6.73
N ALA A 134 8.27 10.63 -7.75
CA ALA A 134 7.85 11.84 -8.46
C ALA A 134 6.87 12.68 -7.64
N ASN A 135 5.90 12.05 -6.96
CA ASN A 135 4.98 12.69 -6.03
C ASN A 135 4.68 11.78 -4.82
N PRO A 136 5.29 12.03 -3.65
CA PRO A 136 5.12 11.19 -2.47
C PRO A 136 3.84 11.51 -1.68
N ASN A 137 3.04 12.52 -2.06
CA ASN A 137 1.92 13.02 -1.24
C ASN A 137 0.56 12.45 -1.68
N LYS A 138 0.55 11.49 -2.61
CA LYS A 138 -0.65 10.83 -3.10
C LYS A 138 -0.75 9.41 -2.55
N GLY A 139 -1.69 9.19 -1.63
CA GLY A 139 -1.93 7.90 -0.96
C GLY A 139 -2.24 6.75 -1.93
N LEU A 140 -2.88 7.06 -3.07
CA LEU A 140 -3.16 6.06 -4.12
C LEU A 140 -1.89 5.32 -4.57
N TYR A 141 -0.77 6.01 -4.77
CA TYR A 141 0.44 5.40 -5.33
C TYR A 141 1.08 4.44 -4.33
N TRP A 142 1.13 4.83 -3.05
CA TRP A 142 1.52 3.98 -1.94
C TRP A 142 0.60 2.76 -1.80
N GLY A 143 -0.71 2.99 -1.86
CA GLY A 143 -1.73 1.95 -1.71
C GLY A 143 -1.68 0.89 -2.80
N LEU A 144 -1.57 1.31 -4.07
CA LEU A 144 -1.40 0.39 -5.21
C LEU A 144 -0.11 -0.43 -5.11
N THR A 145 0.98 0.19 -4.63
CA THR A 145 2.25 -0.52 -4.39
C THR A 145 2.07 -1.63 -3.36
N GLY A 146 1.57 -1.29 -2.16
CA GLY A 146 1.38 -2.26 -1.08
C GLY A 146 0.37 -3.36 -1.42
N GLN A 147 -0.74 -3.00 -2.08
CA GLN A 147 -1.72 -3.98 -2.58
C GLN A 147 -1.09 -4.96 -3.56
N THR A 148 -0.34 -4.46 -4.54
CA THR A 148 0.33 -5.29 -5.55
C THR A 148 1.33 -6.22 -4.91
N MET A 149 2.16 -5.69 -4.01
CA MET A 149 3.18 -6.46 -3.30
C MET A 149 2.56 -7.61 -2.49
N HIS A 150 1.51 -7.32 -1.72
CA HIS A 150 0.77 -8.35 -0.99
C HIS A 150 0.19 -9.41 -1.93
N ARG A 151 -0.51 -8.99 -2.99
CA ARG A 151 -1.20 -9.90 -3.91
C ARG A 151 -0.26 -10.88 -4.64
N PHE A 152 0.97 -10.45 -4.89
CA PHE A 152 1.90 -11.17 -5.77
C PHE A 152 3.18 -11.65 -5.05
N GLY A 153 3.14 -11.75 -3.72
CA GLY A 153 4.09 -12.55 -2.95
C GLY A 153 5.38 -11.84 -2.51
N TRP A 154 5.36 -10.50 -2.42
CA TRP A 154 6.40 -9.78 -1.68
C TRP A 154 6.25 -9.99 -0.18
N MET A 155 7.30 -9.65 0.57
CA MET A 155 7.34 -9.81 2.01
C MET A 155 6.23 -8.99 2.69
N PRO A 156 5.46 -9.57 3.63
CA PRO A 156 4.36 -8.87 4.30
C PRO A 156 4.74 -7.55 4.97
N PHE A 157 5.92 -7.47 5.60
CA PHE A 157 6.37 -6.24 6.27
C PHE A 157 6.64 -5.11 5.27
N ASP A 158 7.14 -5.44 4.08
CA ASP A 158 7.39 -4.48 3.00
C ASP A 158 6.07 -3.86 2.51
N ALA A 159 5.08 -4.72 2.21
CA ALA A 159 3.74 -4.30 1.82
C ALA A 159 3.07 -3.42 2.91
N LEU A 160 3.25 -3.76 4.19
CA LEU A 160 2.74 -2.96 5.31
C LEU A 160 3.39 -1.58 5.40
N GLY A 161 4.69 -1.44 5.08
CA GLY A 161 5.34 -0.14 5.00
C GLY A 161 4.68 0.79 3.97
N PHE A 162 4.37 0.27 2.78
CA PHE A 162 3.66 1.05 1.75
C PHE A 162 2.20 1.36 2.15
N LEU A 163 1.48 0.38 2.73
CA LEU A 163 0.10 0.57 3.18
C LEU A 163 0.01 1.56 4.35
N GLU A 164 1.00 1.58 5.25
CA GLU A 164 1.06 2.56 6.35
C GLU A 164 1.12 4.00 5.80
N GLN A 165 1.95 4.24 4.77
CA GLN A 165 2.03 5.56 4.13
C GLN A 165 0.72 5.91 3.40
N ALA A 166 0.10 4.94 2.72
CA ALA A 166 -1.18 5.14 2.06
C ALA A 166 -2.29 5.56 3.05
N ILE A 167 -2.39 4.87 4.18
CA ILE A 167 -3.36 5.15 5.25
C ILE A 167 -3.03 6.48 5.95
N GLN A 168 -1.75 6.84 6.09
CA GLN A 168 -1.37 8.13 6.66
C GLN A 168 -1.81 9.30 5.79
N LEU A 169 -1.72 9.17 4.47
CA LEU A 169 -2.14 10.20 3.50
C LEU A 169 -3.65 10.24 3.27
N ASP A 170 -4.28 9.07 3.24
CA ASP A 170 -5.71 8.90 2.95
C ASP A 170 -6.40 7.99 3.98
N PRO A 171 -6.53 8.44 5.25
CA PRO A 171 -7.00 7.61 6.36
C PRO A 171 -8.49 7.22 6.25
N LYS A 172 -9.22 7.80 5.30
CA LYS A 172 -10.64 7.53 5.07
C LYS A 172 -10.90 6.66 3.85
N ASN A 173 -9.84 6.12 3.24
CA ASN A 173 -9.99 5.19 2.14
C ASN A 173 -10.03 3.74 2.64
N PRO A 174 -11.21 3.10 2.62
CA PRO A 174 -11.38 1.76 3.17
C PRO A 174 -10.56 0.70 2.43
N ARG A 175 -10.17 0.95 1.17
CA ARG A 175 -9.36 0.02 0.38
C ARG A 175 -8.00 -0.22 1.02
N TRP A 176 -7.33 0.82 1.52
CA TRP A 176 -5.98 0.68 2.09
C TRP A 176 -6.01 -0.03 3.44
N GLN A 177 -7.01 0.26 4.27
CA GLN A 177 -7.26 -0.46 5.52
C GLN A 177 -7.59 -1.93 5.26
N TRP A 178 -8.45 -2.23 4.28
CA TRP A 178 -8.75 -3.62 3.93
C TRP A 178 -7.52 -4.38 3.47
N ASN A 179 -6.70 -3.81 2.58
CA ASN A 179 -5.45 -4.44 2.17
C ASN A 179 -4.49 -4.63 3.35
N GLN A 180 -4.40 -3.67 4.28
CA GLN A 180 -3.59 -3.83 5.50
C GLN A 180 -4.10 -5.01 6.34
N ALA A 181 -5.40 -5.11 6.57
CA ALA A 181 -6.00 -6.22 7.31
C ALA A 181 -5.71 -7.58 6.66
N LEU A 182 -5.76 -7.68 5.33
CA LEU A 182 -5.41 -8.92 4.62
C LEU A 182 -3.96 -9.34 4.89
N VAL A 183 -3.02 -8.39 4.89
CA VAL A 183 -1.62 -8.67 5.22
C VAL A 183 -1.47 -9.10 6.69
N LEU A 184 -2.22 -8.49 7.60
CA LEU A 184 -2.23 -8.87 9.02
C LEU A 184 -2.80 -10.28 9.23
N ILE A 185 -3.85 -10.68 8.51
CA ILE A 185 -4.38 -12.04 8.53
C ILE A 185 -3.33 -13.04 8.05
N GLN A 186 -2.62 -12.71 6.95
CA GLN A 186 -1.52 -13.52 6.44
C GLN A 186 -0.41 -13.69 7.50
N LEU A 187 0.01 -12.60 8.16
CA LEU A 187 1.01 -12.66 9.24
C LEU A 187 0.53 -13.46 10.45
N ALA A 188 -0.74 -13.33 10.83
CA ALA A 188 -1.31 -14.11 11.92
C ALA A 188 -1.21 -15.61 11.63
N LYS A 189 -1.47 -16.02 10.39
CA LYS A 189 -1.33 -17.40 9.92
C LYS A 189 0.13 -17.84 9.87
N ASP A 190 0.99 -17.07 9.21
CA ASP A 190 2.37 -17.49 8.95
C ASP A 190 3.21 -17.55 10.22
N LEU A 191 3.00 -16.59 11.13
CA LEU A 191 3.75 -16.46 12.37
C LEU A 191 3.07 -17.13 13.57
N GLN A 192 1.82 -17.57 13.41
CA GLN A 192 1.00 -18.12 14.51
C GLN A 192 0.87 -17.13 15.69
N GLU A 193 0.78 -15.84 15.37
CA GLU A 193 0.74 -14.73 16.31
C GLU A 193 -0.67 -14.09 16.33
N PRO A 194 -1.54 -14.43 17.31
CA PRO A 194 -2.94 -14.03 17.31
C PRO A 194 -3.15 -12.51 17.45
N ALA A 195 -2.14 -11.79 17.92
CA ALA A 195 -2.18 -10.33 17.99
C ALA A 195 -2.35 -9.68 16.62
N PHE A 196 -1.82 -10.27 15.54
CA PHE A 196 -2.06 -9.77 14.19
C PHE A 196 -3.52 -9.95 13.75
N LEU A 197 -4.15 -11.09 14.07
CA LEU A 197 -5.56 -11.34 13.74
C LEU A 197 -6.48 -10.37 14.50
N ALA A 198 -6.20 -10.12 15.78
CA ALA A 198 -6.95 -9.14 16.58
C ALA A 198 -6.86 -7.72 15.99
N ASN A 199 -5.68 -7.32 15.49
CA ASN A 199 -5.52 -6.02 14.86
C ASN A 199 -6.09 -5.96 13.44
N ALA A 200 -6.12 -7.08 12.72
CA ALA A 200 -6.85 -7.18 11.46
C ALA A 200 -8.35 -6.92 11.66
N ALA A 201 -8.95 -7.48 12.70
CA ALA A 201 -10.35 -7.26 13.07
C ALA A 201 -10.66 -5.76 13.25
N VAL A 202 -9.86 -5.07 14.07
CA VAL A 202 -10.01 -3.62 14.30
C VAL A 202 -9.86 -2.83 12.99
N THR A 203 -8.89 -3.19 12.16
CA THR A 203 -8.63 -2.52 10.88
C THR A 203 -9.81 -2.69 9.90
N LEU A 204 -10.45 -3.86 9.90
CA LEU A 204 -11.65 -4.14 9.09
C LEU A 204 -12.87 -3.36 9.59
N GLU A 205 -13.06 -3.24 10.90
CA GLU A 205 -14.13 -2.41 11.49
C GLU A 205 -13.97 -0.93 11.12
N ASP A 206 -12.74 -0.41 11.17
CA ASP A 206 -12.43 0.93 10.70
C ASP A 206 -12.74 1.08 9.19
N ALA A 207 -12.33 0.11 8.36
CA ALA A 207 -12.61 0.10 6.93
C ALA A 207 -14.12 0.11 6.63
N LEU A 208 -14.92 -0.69 7.35
CA LEU A 208 -16.38 -0.71 7.21
C LEU A 208 -17.01 0.65 7.58
N THR A 209 -16.44 1.36 8.55
CA THR A 209 -16.92 2.69 8.98
C THR A 209 -16.71 3.74 7.89
N TYR A 210 -15.63 3.62 7.11
CA TYR A 210 -15.31 4.58 6.04
C TYR A 210 -15.87 4.21 4.66
N CYS A 211 -16.45 3.01 4.50
CA CYS A 211 -17.16 2.63 3.27
C CYS A 211 -18.36 3.55 3.03
N ARG A 212 -18.36 4.21 1.87
CA ARG A 212 -19.50 5.04 1.42
C ARG A 212 -20.62 4.17 0.86
N GLU A 213 -21.83 4.73 0.78
CA GLU A 213 -23.03 4.00 0.33
C GLU A 213 -22.85 3.39 -1.07
N GLU A 214 -22.18 4.10 -1.96
CA GLU A 214 -21.93 3.66 -3.33
C GLU A 214 -20.89 2.52 -3.46
N GLN A 215 -20.09 2.26 -2.41
CA GLN A 215 -19.05 1.21 -2.39
C GLN A 215 -19.59 -0.14 -1.88
N ALA A 216 -20.79 -0.55 -2.34
CA ALA A 216 -21.48 -1.73 -1.82
C ALA A 216 -20.70 -3.04 -2.01
N SER A 217 -20.02 -3.20 -3.16
CA SER A 217 -19.18 -4.38 -3.46
C SER A 217 -17.99 -4.48 -2.50
N LEU A 218 -17.23 -3.38 -2.36
CA LEU A 218 -16.12 -3.31 -1.42
C LEU A 218 -16.57 -3.59 0.02
N LYS A 219 -17.67 -2.97 0.45
CA LYS A 219 -18.22 -3.17 1.80
C LYS A 219 -18.56 -4.65 2.05
N ALA A 220 -19.18 -5.31 1.07
CA ALA A 220 -19.48 -6.74 1.17
C ALA A 220 -18.21 -7.59 1.28
N ALA A 221 -17.18 -7.29 0.48
CA ALA A 221 -15.92 -8.02 0.52
C ALA A 221 -15.15 -7.84 1.85
N ILE A 222 -15.16 -6.64 2.41
CA ILE A 222 -14.60 -6.36 3.74
C ILE A 222 -15.38 -7.13 4.81
N GLN A 223 -16.71 -7.11 4.75
CA GLN A 223 -17.56 -7.84 5.71
C GLN A 223 -17.31 -9.35 5.65
N THR A 224 -17.25 -9.94 4.45
CA THR A 224 -16.91 -11.36 4.29
C THR A 224 -15.53 -11.67 4.84
N THR A 225 -14.53 -10.80 4.58
CA THR A 225 -13.19 -10.96 5.15
C THR A 225 -13.25 -10.98 6.68
N TYR A 226 -14.00 -10.07 7.29
CA TYR A 226 -14.17 -9.99 8.74
C TYR A 226 -14.86 -11.25 9.31
N ASP A 227 -15.94 -11.70 8.67
CA ASP A 227 -16.71 -12.86 9.14
C ASP A 227 -15.93 -14.17 9.01
N GLU A 228 -15.00 -14.26 8.06
CA GLU A 228 -14.27 -15.49 7.73
C GLU A 228 -12.80 -15.49 8.18
N MET A 229 -12.26 -14.38 8.72
CA MET A 229 -10.82 -14.25 9.01
C MET A 229 -10.24 -15.35 9.91
N GLU A 230 -11.02 -15.86 10.86
CA GLU A 230 -10.60 -16.97 11.73
C GLU A 230 -10.41 -18.28 10.93
N ASN A 231 -11.27 -18.53 9.94
CA ASN A 231 -11.17 -19.73 9.11
C ASN A 231 -9.88 -19.74 8.28
N TYR A 232 -9.39 -18.58 7.86
CA TYR A 232 -8.15 -18.48 7.07
C TYR A 232 -6.89 -18.82 7.89
N VAL A 233 -6.93 -18.58 9.21
CA VAL A 233 -5.81 -18.81 10.12
C VAL A 233 -5.79 -20.23 10.70
N PHE A 234 -6.96 -20.79 11.00
CA PHE A 234 -7.09 -22.08 11.69
C PHE A 234 -7.46 -23.27 10.78
N SER A 235 -7.37 -23.11 9.45
CA SER A 235 -7.58 -24.16 8.45
C SER A 235 -6.34 -24.98 8.10
#